data_AF-A0A257KBZ0-F1
#
_entry.id   AF-A0A257KBZ0-F1
#
_cell.length_a   1.000
_cell.length_b   1.000
_cell.length_c   1.000
_cell.angle_alpha   90.00
_cell.angle_beta   90.00
_cell.angle_gamma   90.00
#
_symmetry.space_group_name_H-M   'P 1'
#
loop_
_entity.id
_entity.type
_entity.pdbx_description
1 polymer ?
#
loop_
_entity_poly.entity_id
_entity_poly.type
_entity_poly.pdbx_seq_one_letter_code
_entity_poly.pdbx_strand_id
1 'polypeptide(L)'
;MDQIVLDKKECTYTYFADPMYVFMDAEYNQFEVEAENMGDAINYLQDAMPVEVVFYDGKAISVELPTSLVREVTWTEPAVKGDTSGKVLKPAKIATGFEIPVPIFVAQGDMIEIDTRTHEYRKRV
;
A
#
# COMPACT_ATOMS: atom_id res chain seq x y z
N MET A 1 23.29 -26.01 10.33
CA MET A 1 22.19 -25.03 10.22
C MET A 1 21.85 -24.97 8.76
N ASP A 2 20.68 -25.46 8.37
CA ASP A 2 20.20 -25.28 7.01
C ASP A 2 19.90 -23.79 6.81
N GLN A 3 20.50 -23.21 5.78
CA GLN A 3 20.31 -21.80 5.45
C GLN A 3 18.99 -21.67 4.69
N ILE A 4 18.02 -21.01 5.30
CA ILE A 4 16.79 -20.60 4.60
C ILE A 4 17.17 -19.52 3.58
N VAL A 5 16.91 -19.78 2.31
CA VAL A 5 17.13 -18.83 1.22
C VAL A 5 15.78 -18.32 0.77
N LEU A 6 15.61 -17.00 0.81
CA LEU A 6 14.45 -16.32 0.25
C LEU A 6 14.86 -15.71 -1.09
N ASP A 7 14.02 -15.92 -2.10
CA ASP A 7 14.15 -15.26 -3.40
C ASP A 7 13.25 -14.02 -3.41
N LYS A 8 13.72 -12.93 -3.99
CA LYS A 8 13.04 -11.63 -4.01
C LYS A 8 12.99 -11.16 -5.45
N LYS A 9 11.78 -10.88 -5.95
CA LYS A 9 11.57 -10.43 -7.32
C LYS A 9 10.86 -9.09 -7.37
N GLU A 10 11.49 -8.13 -8.04
CA GLU A 10 10.83 -6.88 -8.41
C GLU A 10 9.71 -7.16 -9.40
N CYS A 11 8.49 -6.77 -9.02
CA CYS A 11 7.29 -7.01 -9.81
C CYS A 11 6.41 -5.76 -9.84
N THR A 12 5.41 -5.78 -10.71
CA THR A 12 4.30 -4.83 -10.69
C THR A 12 2.99 -5.55 -10.48
N TYR A 13 2.08 -4.97 -9.68
CA TYR A 13 0.72 -5.49 -9.56
C TYR A 13 -0.04 -5.34 -10.87
N THR A 14 -0.75 -6.38 -11.30
CA THR A 14 -1.50 -6.37 -12.56
C THR A 14 -3.01 -6.39 -12.37
N TYR A 15 -3.57 -7.41 -11.72
CA TYR A 15 -5.01 -7.55 -11.53
C TYR A 15 -5.33 -8.58 -10.42
N PHE A 16 -6.59 -8.55 -9.97
CA PHE A 16 -7.15 -9.54 -9.08
C PHE A 16 -7.85 -10.63 -9.91
N ALA A 17 -7.46 -11.88 -9.69
CA ALA A 17 -7.98 -13.07 -10.31
C ALA A 17 -8.53 -13.99 -9.23
N ASP A 18 -9.79 -13.77 -8.83
CA ASP A 18 -10.40 -14.38 -7.64
C ASP A 18 -10.01 -15.86 -7.43
N PRO A 19 -9.35 -16.23 -6.31
CA PRO A 19 -9.05 -15.43 -5.11
C PRO A 19 -7.62 -14.84 -5.04
N MET A 20 -6.86 -14.85 -6.15
CA MET A 20 -5.44 -14.51 -6.20
C MET A 20 -5.16 -13.07 -6.66
N TYR A 21 -4.07 -12.49 -6.18
CA TYR A 21 -3.50 -11.25 -6.69
C TYR A 21 -2.36 -11.56 -7.64
N VAL A 22 -2.41 -11.03 -8.86
CA VAL A 22 -1.43 -11.31 -9.91
C VAL A 22 -0.41 -10.18 -9.99
N PHE A 23 0.86 -10.58 -10.07
CA PHE A 23 2.03 -9.71 -10.22
C PHE A 23 2.85 -10.16 -11.42
N MET A 24 3.59 -9.23 -12.02
CA MET A 24 4.41 -9.51 -13.19
C MET A 24 5.80 -8.89 -13.05
N ASP A 25 6.85 -9.67 -13.32
CA ASP A 25 8.24 -9.18 -13.38
C ASP A 25 8.58 -8.53 -14.74
N ALA A 26 9.81 -8.05 -14.88
CA ALA A 26 10.31 -7.41 -16.09
C ALA A 26 10.39 -8.38 -17.29
N GLU A 27 10.51 -9.68 -17.03
CA GLU A 27 10.54 -10.76 -18.01
C GLU A 27 9.13 -11.27 -18.38
N TYR A 28 8.06 -10.62 -17.91
CA TYR A 28 6.66 -10.98 -18.13
C TYR A 28 6.23 -12.32 -17.52
N ASN A 29 6.97 -12.84 -16.54
CA ASN A 29 6.50 -13.97 -15.74
C ASN A 29 5.42 -13.50 -14.78
N GLN A 30 4.36 -14.28 -14.64
CA GLN A 30 3.26 -14.00 -13.71
C GLN A 30 3.44 -14.78 -12.41
N PHE A 31 3.14 -14.11 -11.30
CA PHE A 31 3.13 -14.68 -9.97
C PHE A 31 1.78 -14.43 -9.32
N GLU A 32 1.17 -15.49 -8.83
CA GLU A 32 -0.08 -15.45 -8.09
C GLU A 32 0.21 -15.47 -6.59
N VAL A 33 -0.39 -14.55 -5.85
CA VAL A 33 -0.25 -14.44 -4.41
C VAL A 33 -1.61 -14.49 -3.76
N GLU A 34 -1.77 -15.40 -2.80
CA GLU A 34 -2.98 -15.52 -1.99
C GLU A 34 -3.16 -14.31 -1.09
N ALA A 35 -4.42 -13.93 -0.82
CA ALA A 35 -4.75 -12.81 0.04
C ALA A 35 -4.11 -12.89 1.44
N GLU A 36 -3.93 -14.10 1.98
CA GLU A 36 -3.28 -14.32 3.28
C GLU A 36 -1.78 -13.95 3.29
N ASN A 37 -1.11 -14.02 2.14
CA ASN A 37 0.30 -13.69 1.98
C ASN A 37 0.50 -12.22 1.57
N MET A 38 -0.58 -11.46 1.35
CA MET A 38 -0.48 -10.05 0.95
C MET A 38 -0.14 -9.10 2.10
N GLY A 39 -0.48 -9.47 3.34
CA GLY A 39 -0.32 -8.60 4.50
C GLY A 39 -0.91 -7.20 4.26
N ASP A 40 -0.15 -6.15 4.62
CA ASP A 40 -0.59 -4.77 4.44
C ASP A 40 -0.59 -4.30 2.98
N ALA A 41 0.08 -5.02 2.06
CA ALA A 41 0.19 -4.61 0.67
C ALA A 41 -1.18 -4.48 -0.01
N ILE A 42 -2.14 -5.33 0.36
CA ILE A 42 -3.53 -5.33 -0.12
C ILE A 42 -4.21 -3.96 0.05
N ASN A 43 -3.86 -3.21 1.10
CA ASN A 43 -4.46 -1.92 1.42
C ASN A 43 -4.05 -0.81 0.45
N TYR A 44 -2.99 -1.01 -0.33
CA TYR A 44 -2.36 0.05 -1.13
C TYR A 44 -2.32 -0.25 -2.63
N LEU A 45 -2.76 -1.44 -3.05
CA LEU A 45 -2.65 -1.92 -4.42
C LEU A 45 -3.29 -0.96 -5.43
N GLN A 46 -2.53 -0.69 -6.50
CA GLN A 46 -2.97 0.03 -7.68
C GLN A 46 -2.32 -0.61 -8.90
N ASP A 47 -2.99 -0.57 -10.04
CA ASP A 47 -2.46 -1.14 -11.28
C ASP A 47 -1.06 -0.60 -11.59
N ALA A 48 -0.18 -1.48 -12.05
CA ALA A 48 1.22 -1.20 -12.35
C ALA A 48 2.06 -0.71 -11.15
N MET A 49 1.58 -0.86 -9.92
CA MET A 49 2.33 -0.47 -8.73
C MET A 49 3.55 -1.39 -8.52
N PRO A 50 4.77 -0.83 -8.38
CA PRO A 50 5.96 -1.61 -8.12
C PRO A 50 5.95 -2.17 -6.69
N VAL A 51 6.30 -3.44 -6.56
CA VAL A 51 6.41 -4.20 -5.32
C VAL A 51 7.56 -5.21 -5.42
N GLU A 52 7.94 -5.82 -4.31
CA GLU A 52 8.82 -6.99 -4.31
C GLU A 52 8.06 -8.21 -3.81
N VAL A 53 7.99 -9.26 -4.63
CA VAL A 53 7.39 -10.55 -4.21
C VAL A 53 8.48 -11.44 -3.65
N VAL A 54 8.26 -11.96 -2.44
CA VAL A 54 9.20 -12.82 -1.74
C VAL A 54 8.76 -14.26 -1.85
N PHE A 55 9.69 -15.13 -2.22
CA PHE A 55 9.47 -16.55 -2.42
C PHE A 55 10.29 -17.39 -1.45
N TYR A 56 9.70 -18.50 -1.00
CA TYR A 56 10.37 -19.57 -0.27
C TYR A 56 10.05 -20.90 -0.95
N ASP A 57 11.08 -21.66 -1.32
CA ASP A 57 10.95 -22.91 -2.10
C ASP A 57 10.04 -22.75 -3.34
N GLY A 58 10.13 -21.61 -4.02
CA GLY A 58 9.35 -21.27 -5.22
C GLY A 58 7.90 -20.85 -4.96
N LYS A 59 7.44 -20.81 -3.70
CA LYS A 59 6.10 -20.32 -3.33
C LYS A 59 6.18 -18.87 -2.88
N ALA A 60 5.29 -18.02 -3.39
CA ALA A 60 5.16 -16.64 -2.91
C ALA A 60 4.62 -16.63 -1.48
N ILE A 61 5.35 -16.00 -0.56
CA ILE A 61 5.02 -15.97 0.87
C ILE A 61 4.75 -14.56 1.41
N SER A 62 5.22 -13.52 0.72
CA SER A 62 4.91 -12.14 1.08
C SER A 62 5.07 -11.19 -0.10
N VAL A 63 4.43 -10.03 0.01
CA VAL A 63 4.63 -8.88 -0.89
C VAL A 63 5.14 -7.71 -0.06
N GLU A 64 6.33 -7.22 -0.39
CA GLU A 64 6.93 -6.05 0.24
C GLU A 64 6.62 -4.79 -0.57
N LEU A 65 6.08 -3.78 0.11
CA LEU A 65 5.81 -2.47 -0.46
C LEU A 65 7.06 -1.57 -0.38
N PRO A 66 7.16 -0.55 -1.26
CA PRO A 66 7.99 0.62 -0.96
C PRO A 66 7.65 1.18 0.42
N THR A 67 8.66 1.63 1.17
CA THR A 67 8.48 2.14 2.55
C THR A 67 7.64 3.41 2.62
N SER A 68 7.48 4.11 1.49
CA SER A 68 6.63 5.28 1.36
C SER A 68 5.86 5.22 0.05
N LEU A 69 4.61 5.67 0.08
CA LEU A 69 3.75 5.76 -1.10
C LEU A 69 3.06 7.11 -1.13
N VAL A 70 2.97 7.68 -2.34
CA VAL A 70 2.14 8.87 -2.58
C VAL A 70 0.76 8.42 -3.06
N ARG A 71 -0.30 8.91 -2.42
CA ARG A 71 -1.69 8.58 -2.74
C ARG A 71 -2.56 9.83 -2.73
N GLU A 72 -3.53 9.87 -3.63
CA GLU A 72 -4.60 10.86 -3.60
C GLU A 72 -5.60 10.51 -2.49
N VAL A 73 -6.03 11.53 -1.75
CA VAL A 73 -7.15 11.43 -0.82
C VAL A 73 -8.45 11.48 -1.61
N THR A 74 -9.16 10.36 -1.69
CA THR A 74 -10.44 10.24 -2.41
C THR A 74 -11.64 10.70 -1.57
N TRP A 75 -11.51 10.70 -0.25
CA TRP A 75 -12.51 11.20 0.68
C TRP A 75 -11.89 11.59 2.02
N THR A 76 -12.40 12.62 2.68
CA THR A 76 -12.07 12.94 4.08
C THR A 76 -13.17 13.79 4.70
N GLU A 77 -13.26 13.81 6.03
CA GLU A 77 -14.24 14.66 6.72
C GLU A 77 -13.97 16.16 6.51
N PRO A 78 -15.02 17.00 6.45
CA PRO A 78 -14.87 18.44 6.47
C PRO A 78 -14.12 18.91 7.72
N ALA A 79 -13.26 19.91 7.58
CA ALA A 79 -12.59 20.50 8.73
C ALA A 79 -13.63 21.14 9.68
N VAL A 80 -13.65 20.71 10.95
CA VAL A 80 -14.50 21.31 11.98
C VAL A 80 -13.84 22.60 12.45
N LYS A 81 -14.52 23.74 12.25
CA LYS A 81 -14.07 25.05 12.77
C LYS A 81 -13.97 24.99 14.30
N GLY A 82 -12.76 25.05 14.84
CA GLY A 82 -12.53 25.20 16.28
C GLY A 82 -11.32 24.44 16.81
N ASP A 83 -10.82 23.44 16.08
CA ASP A 83 -9.70 22.63 16.55
C ASP A 83 -8.35 23.18 16.07
N THR A 84 -7.80 24.15 16.81
CA THR A 84 -6.57 24.86 16.44
C THR A 84 -5.30 24.24 17.02
N SER A 85 -5.39 23.05 17.63
CA SER A 85 -4.27 22.44 18.36
C SER A 85 -3.20 21.81 17.45
N GLY A 86 -3.45 21.71 16.14
CA GLY A 86 -2.51 21.19 15.13
C GLY A 86 -2.17 19.70 15.27
N LYS A 87 -2.64 19.03 16.33
CA LYS A 87 -2.43 17.61 16.62
C LYS A 87 -3.65 16.74 16.30
N VAL A 88 -4.72 17.35 15.81
CA VAL A 88 -5.94 16.61 15.50
C VAL A 88 -5.81 16.00 14.13
N LEU A 89 -6.04 14.70 14.10
CA LEU A 89 -6.13 13.91 12.89
C LEU A 89 -7.60 13.65 12.59
N LYS A 90 -7.94 13.58 11.32
CA LYS A 90 -9.25 13.18 10.82
C LYS A 90 -9.08 12.00 9.87
N PRO A 91 -10.10 11.15 9.69
CA PRO A 91 -10.02 10.04 8.75
C PRO A 91 -10.00 10.56 7.31
N ALA A 92 -9.18 9.92 6.48
CA ALA A 92 -9.15 10.09 5.04
C ALA A 92 -9.03 8.73 4.36
N LYS A 93 -9.64 8.58 3.19
CA LYS A 93 -9.56 7.36 2.38
C LYS A 93 -8.76 7.59 1.12
N ILE A 94 -8.06 6.56 0.69
CA ILE A 94 -7.40 6.49 -0.62
C ILE A 94 -8.24 5.65 -1.61
N ALA A 95 -7.79 5.48 -2.84
CA ALA A 95 -8.54 4.80 -3.91
C ALA A 95 -8.99 3.37 -3.56
N THR A 96 -8.21 2.64 -2.75
CA THR A 96 -8.55 1.28 -2.29
C THR A 96 -9.64 1.26 -1.22
N GLY A 97 -10.04 2.43 -0.70
CA GLY A 97 -10.94 2.56 0.45
C GLY A 97 -10.23 2.45 1.80
N PHE A 98 -8.92 2.16 1.82
CA PHE A 98 -8.13 2.13 3.03
C PHE A 98 -8.13 3.50 3.72
N GLU A 99 -8.35 3.50 5.03
CA GLU A 99 -8.50 4.71 5.84
C GLU A 99 -7.22 5.02 6.61
N ILE A 100 -6.76 6.26 6.50
CA ILE A 100 -5.53 6.77 7.09
C ILE A 100 -5.85 8.06 7.85
N PRO A 101 -5.40 8.19 9.11
CA PRO A 101 -5.48 9.45 9.84
C PRO A 101 -4.58 10.52 9.21
N VAL A 102 -5.17 11.66 8.84
CA VAL A 102 -4.45 12.80 8.24
C VAL A 102 -4.71 14.09 9.02
N PRO A 103 -3.80 15.09 8.97
CA PRO A 103 -4.05 16.38 9.57
C PRO A 103 -5.32 17.07 9.03
N ILE A 104 -5.99 17.86 9.87
CA ILE A 104 -7.27 18.53 9.53
C ILE A 104 -7.24 19.38 8.25
N PHE A 105 -6.06 19.89 7.86
CA PHE A 105 -5.89 20.72 6.66
C PHE A 105 -5.85 19.94 5.34
N VAL A 106 -5.69 18.61 5.40
CA VAL A 106 -5.71 17.75 4.22
C VAL A 106 -7.13 17.73 3.65
N ALA A 107 -7.27 17.94 2.36
CA ALA A 107 -8.54 17.95 1.66
C ALA A 107 -8.64 16.77 0.69
N GLN A 108 -9.86 16.47 0.23
CA GLN A 108 -10.07 15.56 -0.88
C GLN A 108 -9.37 16.13 -2.14
N GLY A 109 -8.69 15.25 -2.87
CA GLY A 109 -7.85 15.58 -4.02
C GLY A 109 -6.40 15.95 -3.68
N ASP A 110 -6.05 16.11 -2.39
CA ASP A 110 -4.66 16.30 -1.98
C ASP A 110 -3.86 15.00 -2.18
N MET A 111 -2.60 15.13 -2.62
CA MET A 111 -1.64 14.04 -2.63
C MET A 111 -0.92 13.98 -1.29
N ILE A 112 -0.92 12.80 -0.66
CA ILE A 112 -0.24 12.56 0.62
C ILE A 112 0.80 11.46 0.47
N GLU A 113 1.94 11.63 1.13
CA GLU A 113 2.92 10.57 1.34
C GLU A 113 2.58 9.83 2.63
N ILE A 114 2.58 8.49 2.57
CA ILE A 114 2.22 7.58 3.66
C ILE A 114 3.40 6.64 3.92
N ASP A 115 3.76 6.40 5.19
CA ASP A 115 4.66 5.29 5.54
C ASP A 115 3.88 3.98 5.56
N THR A 116 4.25 3.05 4.68
CA THR A 116 3.50 1.81 4.50
C THR A 116 3.66 0.84 5.67
N ARG A 117 4.72 1.00 6.47
CA ARG A 117 5.03 0.14 7.63
C ARG A 117 4.24 0.53 8.87
N THR A 118 3.84 1.80 8.97
CA THR A 118 3.11 2.34 10.13
C THR A 118 1.71 2.84 9.78
N HIS A 119 1.40 2.95 8.48
CA HIS A 119 0.17 3.55 7.94
C HIS A 119 0.00 5.02 8.33
N GLU A 120 1.11 5.71 8.61
CA GLU A 120 1.09 7.10 9.06
C GLU A 120 1.26 8.06 7.88
N TYR A 121 0.46 9.12 7.90
CA TYR A 121 0.72 10.30 7.08
C TYR A 121 2.12 10.87 7.37
N ARG A 122 2.89 11.14 6.32
CA ARG A 122 4.20 11.80 6.38
C ARG A 122 4.12 13.27 6.04
N LYS A 123 3.58 13.60 4.86
CA LYS A 123 3.41 14.98 4.37
C LYS A 123 2.39 15.03 3.23
N ARG A 124 1.88 16.23 2.96
CA ARG A 124 1.20 16.57 1.71
C ARG A 124 2.25 16.96 0.68
N VAL A 125 2.10 16.45 -0.54
CA VAL A 125 3.01 16.66 -1.68
C VAL A 125 2.57 17.86 -2.50
#